data_AF-A0A1A8K2H7-F1
#
_entry.id   AF-A0A1A8K2H7-F1
#
_cell.length_a   1.000
_cell.length_b   1.000
_cell.length_c   1.000
_cell.angle_alpha   90.00
_cell.angle_beta   90.00
_cell.angle_gamma   90.00
#
_symmetry.space_group_name_H-M   'P 1'
#
loop_
_entity.id
_entity.type
_entity.pdbx_description
1 polymer ?
#
loop_
_entity_poly.entity_id
_entity_poly.type
_entity_poly.pdbx_seq_one_letter_code
_entity_poly.pdbx_strand_id
1 'polypeptide(L)'
;QVESRDAGLWINSFDFTGIQYITPHIPEINDSIRTHCKDDRPFCGYPWFLPVKFLSRKNWYLPAAEVSPSSPVEFSLRSKEETSWGTVKMTFDVKGPSHMSLYLMPHRGSVLTSWSFGDGTPQFDLSGEYFVFYSHGLNTPVWTFWFEIQPPTELNPAGPEGMISVAISTHYFFGEARRTPQLEEILLQFPTWAFPSSWVSTYDMYRY
;
A
#
# COMPACT_ATOMS: atom_id res chain seq x y z
N GLN A 1 17.81 1.32 -6.49
CA GLN A 1 17.52 0.50 -7.69
C GLN A 1 16.16 -0.15 -7.49
N VAL A 2 15.39 -0.41 -8.56
CA VAL A 2 14.11 -1.15 -8.40
C VAL A 2 14.43 -2.61 -8.08
N GLU A 3 13.93 -3.09 -6.94
CA GLU A 3 14.16 -4.47 -6.47
C GLU A 3 13.17 -5.48 -7.06
N SER A 4 11.90 -5.09 -7.19
CA SER A 4 10.83 -5.95 -7.71
C SER A 4 9.71 -5.12 -8.32
N ARG A 5 8.98 -5.70 -9.28
CA ARG A 5 7.82 -5.09 -9.95
C ARG A 5 6.85 -6.20 -10.35
N ASP A 6 5.56 -5.98 -10.13
CA ASP A 6 4.48 -6.84 -10.61
C ASP A 6 3.25 -6.00 -11.01
N ALA A 7 2.30 -6.64 -11.68
CA ALA A 7 1.01 -6.06 -12.03
C ALA A 7 -0.05 -7.17 -12.12
N GLY A 8 -1.25 -6.86 -11.63
CA GLY A 8 -2.30 -7.86 -11.49
C GLY A 8 -3.61 -7.28 -11.00
N LEU A 9 -4.66 -8.07 -11.19
CA LEU A 9 -5.94 -7.87 -10.55
C LEU A 9 -5.88 -8.53 -9.17
N TRP A 10 -5.76 -7.69 -8.16
CA TRP A 10 -5.78 -8.11 -6.77
C TRP A 10 -7.22 -8.11 -6.24
N ILE A 11 -7.69 -9.28 -5.84
CA ILE A 11 -9.09 -9.56 -5.53
C ILE A 11 -9.20 -9.87 -4.04
N ASN A 12 -10.07 -9.13 -3.36
CA ASN A 12 -10.38 -9.28 -1.94
C ASN A 12 -11.84 -9.65 -1.78
N SER A 13 -12.12 -10.77 -1.10
CA SER A 13 -13.50 -11.15 -0.78
C SER A 13 -13.80 -10.84 0.68
N PHE A 14 -14.84 -10.03 0.89
CA PHE A 14 -15.43 -9.81 2.21
C PHE A 14 -16.59 -10.76 2.51
N ASP A 15 -16.99 -11.60 1.53
CA ASP A 15 -17.95 -12.68 1.75
C ASP A 15 -17.28 -13.87 2.46
N PHE A 16 -18.00 -14.50 3.41
CA PHE A 16 -17.53 -15.66 4.15
C PHE A 16 -17.18 -16.86 3.25
N THR A 17 -17.88 -17.00 2.12
CA THR A 17 -17.68 -18.07 1.14
C THR A 17 -16.57 -17.76 0.14
N GLY A 18 -15.96 -16.56 0.22
CA GLY A 18 -14.86 -16.18 -0.65
C GLY A 18 -15.29 -16.11 -2.11
N ILE A 19 -14.54 -16.78 -2.97
CA ILE A 19 -14.80 -16.86 -4.41
C ILE A 19 -15.59 -18.13 -4.81
N GLN A 20 -16.05 -18.95 -3.86
CA GLN A 20 -16.67 -20.25 -4.17
C GLN A 20 -17.81 -20.17 -5.19
N TYR A 21 -18.66 -19.14 -5.08
CA TYR A 21 -19.76 -18.91 -6.01
C TYR A 21 -19.39 -18.04 -7.21
N ILE A 22 -18.17 -17.48 -7.24
CA ILE A 22 -17.65 -16.68 -8.35
C ILE A 22 -16.86 -17.56 -9.33
N THR A 23 -16.04 -18.50 -8.84
CA THR A 23 -15.21 -19.40 -9.68
C THR A 23 -15.99 -20.14 -10.78
N PRO A 24 -17.24 -20.61 -10.57
CA PRO A 24 -18.01 -21.23 -11.66
C PRO A 24 -18.37 -20.27 -12.80
N HIS A 25 -18.44 -18.96 -12.54
CA HIS A 25 -18.70 -17.93 -13.55
C HIS A 25 -17.43 -17.36 -14.18
N ILE A 26 -16.35 -17.30 -13.40
CA ILE A 26 -15.04 -16.76 -13.81
C ILE A 26 -13.95 -17.76 -13.41
N PRO A 27 -13.70 -18.80 -14.22
CA PRO A 27 -12.82 -19.91 -13.84
C PRO A 27 -11.37 -19.50 -13.56
N GLU A 28 -10.91 -18.37 -14.12
CA GLU A 28 -9.60 -17.78 -13.86
C GLU A 28 -9.45 -17.32 -12.40
N ILE A 29 -10.56 -16.96 -11.74
CA ILE A 29 -10.59 -16.60 -10.33
C ILE A 29 -10.86 -17.88 -9.53
N ASN A 30 -9.79 -18.56 -9.13
CA ASN A 30 -9.84 -19.79 -8.36
C ASN A 30 -8.70 -19.85 -7.31
N ASP A 31 -8.70 -20.88 -6.46
CA ASP A 31 -7.74 -21.00 -5.36
C ASP A 31 -6.28 -21.26 -5.79
N SER A 32 -5.99 -21.54 -7.06
CA SER A 32 -4.61 -21.65 -7.57
C SER A 32 -3.89 -20.30 -7.66
N ILE A 33 -4.64 -19.19 -7.79
CA ILE A 33 -4.10 -17.82 -7.82
C ILE A 33 -4.14 -17.14 -6.45
N ARG A 34 -4.25 -17.93 -5.38
CA ARG A 34 -4.28 -17.42 -4.01
C ARG A 34 -2.92 -16.79 -3.67
N THR A 35 -2.97 -15.60 -3.07
CA THR A 35 -1.76 -14.91 -2.63
C THR A 35 -1.42 -15.23 -1.19
N HIS A 36 -0.12 -15.21 -0.91
CA HIS A 36 0.41 -15.18 0.44
C HIS A 36 0.91 -13.77 0.78
N CYS A 37 0.85 -13.43 2.07
CA CYS A 37 1.43 -12.18 2.54
C CYS A 37 2.95 -12.25 2.38
N LYS A 38 3.55 -11.18 1.85
CA LYS A 38 4.99 -11.01 1.85
C LYS A 38 5.34 -10.14 3.07
N ASP A 39 5.90 -10.75 4.12
CA ASP A 39 6.14 -10.07 5.40
C ASP A 39 7.32 -9.08 5.38
N ASP A 40 8.05 -9.01 4.26
CA ASP A 40 9.22 -8.13 4.05
C ASP A 40 8.87 -6.72 3.57
N ARG A 41 7.58 -6.41 3.49
CA ARG A 41 7.03 -5.17 2.93
C ARG A 41 5.73 -4.79 3.64
N PRO A 42 5.47 -3.48 3.84
CA PRO A 42 4.28 -3.05 4.54
C PRO A 42 3.00 -3.47 3.80
N PHE A 43 2.01 -3.89 4.56
CA PHE A 43 0.70 -4.37 4.11
C PHE A 43 0.78 -5.50 3.07
N CYS A 44 1.76 -6.38 3.23
CA CYS A 44 2.04 -7.51 2.33
C CYS A 44 2.40 -7.11 0.89
N GLY A 45 2.59 -5.82 0.60
CA GLY A 45 2.86 -5.32 -0.74
C GLY A 45 1.61 -5.06 -1.56
N TYR A 46 0.46 -4.91 -0.91
CA TYR A 46 -0.80 -4.65 -1.60
C TYR A 46 -1.35 -3.26 -1.28
N PRO A 47 -2.04 -2.62 -2.25
CA PRO A 47 -2.61 -1.30 -2.09
C PRO A 47 -3.94 -1.34 -1.32
N TRP A 48 -3.87 -1.51 0.00
CA TRP A 48 -5.06 -1.46 0.87
C TRP A 48 -5.63 -0.05 1.00
N PHE A 49 -6.90 0.13 0.67
CA PHE A 49 -7.60 1.43 0.83
C PHE A 49 -7.85 1.83 2.29
N LEU A 50 -8.11 0.84 3.15
CA LEU A 50 -8.27 0.99 4.59
C LEU A 50 -7.42 -0.09 5.29
N PRO A 51 -7.07 0.06 6.58
CA PRO A 51 -6.27 -0.91 7.31
C PRO A 51 -7.11 -2.13 7.74
N VAL A 52 -7.86 -2.70 6.79
CA VAL A 52 -8.79 -3.82 6.96
C VAL A 52 -8.20 -5.15 6.50
N LYS A 53 -6.87 -5.22 6.37
CA LYS A 53 -6.14 -6.44 6.02
C LYS A 53 -6.55 -7.64 6.88
N PHE A 54 -6.83 -7.42 8.16
CA PHE A 54 -7.28 -8.45 9.09
C PHE A 54 -8.68 -9.02 8.80
N LEU A 55 -9.53 -8.29 8.06
CA LEU A 55 -10.87 -8.75 7.67
C LEU A 55 -10.81 -9.71 6.48
N SER A 56 -9.80 -9.59 5.60
CA SER A 56 -9.67 -10.45 4.43
C SER A 56 -8.73 -11.63 4.72
N ARG A 57 -9.30 -12.79 5.06
CA ARG A 57 -8.52 -14.01 5.34
C ARG A 57 -7.89 -14.64 4.11
N LYS A 58 -8.36 -14.29 2.90
CA LYS A 58 -7.91 -14.83 1.63
C LYS A 58 -7.96 -13.73 0.57
N ASN A 59 -6.88 -13.60 -0.18
CA ASN A 59 -6.80 -12.73 -1.35
C ASN A 59 -6.29 -13.54 -2.53
N TRP A 60 -6.64 -13.10 -3.73
CA TRP A 60 -6.26 -13.73 -4.99
C TRP A 60 -5.62 -12.68 -5.89
N TYR A 61 -4.71 -13.10 -6.76
CA TYR A 61 -3.99 -12.20 -7.65
C TYR A 61 -3.83 -12.83 -9.02
N LEU A 62 -4.59 -12.29 -9.97
CA LEU A 62 -4.55 -12.70 -11.35
C LEU A 62 -3.58 -11.77 -12.09
N PRO A 63 -2.49 -12.27 -12.69
CA PRO A 63 -1.56 -11.43 -13.44
C PRO A 63 -2.26 -10.61 -14.52
N ALA A 64 -1.82 -9.36 -14.67
CA ALA A 64 -2.42 -8.40 -15.58
C ALA A 64 -1.36 -7.50 -16.20
N ALA A 65 -1.74 -6.82 -17.28
CA ALA A 65 -0.89 -5.78 -17.83
C ALA A 65 -0.68 -4.65 -16.82
N GLU A 66 0.52 -4.07 -16.85
CA GLU A 66 0.85 -2.93 -16.03
C GLU A 66 0.02 -1.68 -16.39
N VAL A 67 -0.26 -0.88 -15.37
CA VAL A 67 -0.97 0.39 -15.51
C VAL A 67 0.00 1.57 -15.55
N SER A 68 -0.35 2.60 -16.31
CA SER A 68 0.36 3.89 -16.30
C SER A 68 -0.66 5.02 -16.16
N PRO A 69 -1.14 5.27 -14.92
CA PRO A 69 -2.13 6.31 -14.67
C PRO A 69 -1.64 7.68 -15.13
N SER A 70 -2.56 8.52 -15.61
CA SER A 70 -2.23 9.86 -16.13
C SER A 70 -1.66 10.82 -15.08
N SER A 71 -1.87 10.52 -13.79
CA SER A 71 -1.34 11.28 -12.65
C SER A 71 -0.59 10.33 -11.71
N PRO A 72 0.61 9.87 -12.08
CA PRO A 72 1.40 8.98 -11.25
C PRO A 72 1.81 9.67 -9.94
N VAL A 73 2.18 8.88 -8.94
CA VAL A 73 2.71 9.42 -7.68
C VAL A 73 4.15 9.90 -7.88
N GLU A 74 4.42 11.10 -7.40
CA GLU A 74 5.76 11.65 -7.23
C GLU A 74 6.06 11.60 -5.73
N PHE A 75 6.96 10.70 -5.32
CA PHE A 75 7.37 10.53 -3.93
C PHE A 75 8.87 10.79 -3.80
N SER A 76 9.26 11.68 -2.90
CA SER A 76 10.67 12.03 -2.72
C SER A 76 11.03 12.31 -1.26
N LEU A 77 12.24 11.90 -0.87
CA LEU A 77 12.87 12.28 0.39
C LEU A 77 13.45 13.69 0.25
N ARG A 78 12.89 14.64 1.00
CA ARG A 78 13.30 16.05 1.02
C ARG A 78 14.52 16.28 1.90
N SER A 79 14.52 15.71 3.11
CA SER A 79 15.67 15.79 4.03
C SER A 79 15.75 14.57 4.94
N LYS A 80 16.97 14.24 5.37
CA LYS A 80 17.28 13.22 6.38
C LYS A 80 18.31 13.82 7.34
N GLU A 81 17.89 14.02 8.58
CA GLU A 81 18.64 14.78 9.58
C GLU A 81 18.73 13.96 10.87
N GLU A 82 19.93 13.88 11.45
CA GLU A 82 20.10 13.32 12.79
C GLU A 82 19.79 14.41 13.83
N THR A 83 18.93 14.09 14.80
CA THR A 83 18.54 15.02 15.85
C THR A 83 19.55 14.99 17.00
N SER A 84 19.51 16.00 17.88
CA SER A 84 20.35 16.02 19.08
C SER A 84 20.08 14.87 20.06
N TRP A 85 18.97 14.15 19.89
CA TRP A 85 18.59 13.00 20.73
C TRP A 85 18.98 11.65 20.10
N GLY A 86 19.68 11.66 18.95
CA GLY A 86 20.10 10.44 18.25
C GLY A 86 18.96 9.76 17.48
N THR A 87 17.84 10.44 17.25
CA THR A 87 16.82 10.00 16.29
C THR A 87 17.15 10.51 14.89
N VAL A 88 16.60 9.86 13.87
CA VAL A 88 16.69 10.30 12.48
C VAL A 88 15.35 10.83 12.03
N LYS A 89 15.31 12.11 11.69
CA LYS A 89 14.15 12.78 11.11
C LYS A 89 14.21 12.71 9.59
N MET A 90 13.16 12.18 8.99
CA MET A 90 13.01 12.13 7.54
C MET A 90 11.79 12.96 7.12
N THR A 91 12.00 13.88 6.18
CA THR A 91 10.94 14.72 5.60
C THR A 91 10.71 14.30 4.16
N PHE A 92 9.44 14.15 3.77
CA PHE A 92 9.03 13.69 2.45
C PHE A 92 8.09 14.70 1.79
N ASP A 93 8.18 14.76 0.47
CA ASP A 93 7.26 15.47 -0.40
C ASP A 93 6.54 14.44 -1.30
N VAL A 94 5.21 14.50 -1.31
CA VAL A 94 4.35 13.60 -2.08
C VAL A 94 3.33 14.39 -2.90
N LYS A 95 3.21 14.03 -4.18
CA LYS A 95 2.18 14.54 -5.07
C LYS A 95 1.57 13.38 -5.84
N GLY A 96 0.25 13.31 -5.91
CA GLY A 96 -0.42 12.16 -6.51
C GLY A 96 -1.93 12.36 -6.64
N PRO A 97 -2.69 11.28 -6.84
CA PRO A 97 -4.15 11.35 -6.96
C PRO A 97 -4.83 11.64 -5.62
N SER A 98 -6.13 11.91 -5.69
CA SER A 98 -6.95 12.37 -4.55
C SER A 98 -7.03 11.41 -3.36
N HIS A 99 -6.62 10.15 -3.51
CA HIS A 99 -6.68 9.13 -2.46
C HIS A 99 -5.36 8.37 -2.43
N MET A 100 -4.63 8.49 -1.33
CA MET A 100 -3.35 7.85 -1.10
C MET A 100 -3.29 7.25 0.31
N SER A 101 -2.61 6.13 0.44
CA SER A 101 -2.34 5.48 1.72
C SER A 101 -0.83 5.40 1.93
N LEU A 102 -0.35 5.94 3.04
CA LEU A 102 1.03 5.83 3.48
C LEU A 102 1.15 4.68 4.47
N TYR A 103 2.08 3.77 4.20
CA TYR A 103 2.42 2.67 5.08
C TYR A 103 3.85 2.81 5.58
N LEU A 104 4.02 2.66 6.88
CA LEU A 104 5.32 2.67 7.52
C LEU A 104 5.54 1.36 8.26
N MET A 105 6.69 0.74 8.03
CA MET A 105 7.11 -0.48 8.70
C MET A 105 8.56 -0.32 9.17
N PRO A 106 8.78 0.13 10.42
CA PRO A 106 10.12 0.16 11.02
C PRO A 106 10.73 -1.24 11.00
N HIS A 107 12.01 -1.32 10.62
CA HIS A 107 12.74 -2.57 10.66
C HIS A 107 13.05 -2.98 12.10
N ARG A 108 13.35 -4.26 12.31
CA ARG A 108 13.61 -4.81 13.64
C ARG A 108 14.63 -3.97 14.41
N GLY A 109 14.26 -3.53 15.61
CA GLY A 109 15.08 -2.70 16.49
C GLY A 109 14.93 -1.19 16.26
N SER A 110 14.34 -0.77 15.14
CA SER A 110 13.99 0.63 14.89
C SER A 110 12.62 0.94 15.45
N VAL A 111 12.43 2.16 15.97
CA VAL A 111 11.15 2.58 16.57
C VAL A 111 10.72 3.91 15.98
N LEU A 112 9.48 3.99 15.50
CA LEU A 112 8.87 5.26 15.07
C LEU A 112 8.48 6.07 16.32
N THR A 113 9.15 7.19 16.58
CA THR A 113 9.01 7.93 17.84
C THR A 113 8.02 9.09 17.73
N SER A 114 8.01 9.78 16.59
CA SER A 114 7.16 10.95 16.35
C SER A 114 6.90 11.18 14.85
N TRP A 115 5.91 12.00 14.54
CA TRP A 115 5.51 12.34 13.17
C TRP A 115 4.82 13.69 13.08
N SER A 116 4.61 14.18 11.86
CA SER A 116 3.92 15.45 11.60
C SER A 116 2.40 15.36 11.53
N PHE A 117 1.81 14.19 11.80
CA PHE A 117 0.36 13.97 11.64
C PHE A 117 -0.47 14.23 12.90
N GLY A 118 0.20 14.53 14.03
CA GLY A 118 -0.44 14.89 15.29
C GLY A 118 0.53 14.78 16.46
N ASP A 119 0.09 15.23 17.64
CA ASP A 119 0.95 15.38 18.83
C ASP A 119 1.12 14.09 19.66
N GLY A 120 0.51 12.98 19.22
CA GLY A 120 0.57 11.69 19.90
C GLY A 120 1.71 10.80 19.39
N THR A 121 2.16 9.87 20.24
CA THR A 121 3.07 8.80 19.81
C THR A 121 2.37 7.93 18.76
N PRO A 122 2.99 7.75 17.57
CA PRO A 122 2.43 6.91 16.52
C PRO A 122 2.03 5.53 17.08
N GLN A 123 0.83 5.07 16.74
CA GLN A 123 0.36 3.73 17.07
C GLN A 123 0.24 2.93 15.79
N PHE A 124 0.66 1.67 15.83
CA PHE A 124 0.52 0.73 14.73
C PHE A 124 -0.78 -0.07 14.85
N ASP A 125 -1.21 -0.65 13.75
CA ASP A 125 -2.40 -1.52 13.70
C ASP A 125 -2.14 -2.91 14.28
N LEU A 126 -3.10 -3.83 14.18
CA LEU A 126 -2.94 -5.20 14.71
C LEU A 126 -1.78 -5.98 14.08
N SER A 127 -1.25 -5.53 12.95
CA SER A 127 -0.15 -6.17 12.21
C SER A 127 1.24 -5.58 12.51
N GLY A 128 1.35 -4.56 13.37
CA GLY A 128 2.65 -3.92 13.62
C GLY A 128 3.03 -2.86 12.58
N GLU A 129 2.08 -2.46 11.74
CA GLU A 129 2.29 -1.56 10.61
C GLU A 129 1.57 -0.22 10.87
N TYR A 130 2.17 0.90 10.48
CA TYR A 130 1.50 2.20 10.59
C TYR A 130 0.79 2.52 9.30
N PHE A 131 -0.41 3.09 9.42
CA PHE A 131 -1.25 3.45 8.30
C PHE A 131 -1.72 4.90 8.44
N VAL A 132 -1.51 5.69 7.38
CA VAL A 132 -2.06 7.04 7.26
C VAL A 132 -2.80 7.13 5.95
N PHE A 133 -4.08 7.50 6.02
CA PHE A 133 -4.88 7.77 4.84
C PHE A 133 -4.91 9.26 4.55
N TYR A 134 -4.53 9.63 3.33
CA TYR A 134 -4.55 11.00 2.85
C TYR A 134 -5.54 11.11 1.70
N SER A 135 -6.49 12.04 1.82
CA SER A 135 -7.41 12.37 0.74
C SER A 135 -7.56 13.88 0.57
N HIS A 136 -7.79 14.32 -0.66
CA HIS A 136 -7.89 15.75 -0.98
C HIS A 136 -8.82 16.02 -2.17
N GLY A 137 -9.24 17.28 -2.32
CA GLY A 137 -10.01 17.77 -3.47
C GLY A 137 -9.15 18.03 -4.72
N LEU A 138 -9.71 18.70 -5.73
CA LEU A 138 -9.05 18.87 -7.05
C LEU A 138 -7.74 19.66 -7.00
N ASN A 139 -7.63 20.66 -6.12
CA ASN A 139 -6.44 21.50 -5.99
C ASN A 139 -5.82 21.29 -4.61
N THR A 140 -4.70 20.57 -4.56
CA THR A 140 -3.91 20.40 -3.34
C THR A 140 -2.45 20.80 -3.58
N PRO A 141 -1.79 21.47 -2.63
CA PRO A 141 -0.33 21.59 -2.67
C PRO A 141 0.32 20.21 -2.49
N VAL A 142 1.63 20.15 -2.76
CA VAL A 142 2.45 18.97 -2.42
C VAL A 142 2.24 18.64 -0.94
N TRP A 143 1.96 17.38 -0.65
CA TRP A 143 1.83 16.88 0.70
C TRP A 143 3.24 16.68 1.29
N THR A 144 3.65 17.62 2.14
CA THR A 144 4.90 17.51 2.90
C THR A 144 4.61 16.96 4.29
N PHE A 145 5.33 15.91 4.68
CA PHE A 145 5.25 15.34 6.03
C PHE A 145 6.61 14.87 6.52
N TRP A 146 6.72 14.60 7.82
CA TRP A 146 7.94 14.05 8.40
C TRP A 146 7.63 13.00 9.46
N PHE A 147 8.59 12.13 9.71
CA PHE A 147 8.60 11.24 10.86
C PHE A 147 10.01 11.09 11.43
N GLU A 148 10.10 10.72 12.71
CA GLU A 148 11.35 10.44 13.39
C GLU A 148 11.44 8.97 13.80
N ILE A 149 12.61 8.39 13.58
CA ILE A 149 12.90 7.01 13.90
C ILE A 149 14.08 6.97 14.85
N GLN A 150 13.93 6.23 15.94
CA GLN A 150 15.07 5.77 16.73
C GLN A 150 15.75 4.62 15.95
N PRO A 151 17.00 4.78 15.48
CA PRO A 151 17.74 3.70 14.83
C PRO A 151 17.98 2.54 15.80
N PRO A 152 18.21 1.32 15.28
CA PRO A 152 18.45 0.16 16.11
C PRO A 152 19.80 0.28 16.82
N THR A 153 19.85 -0.14 18.09
CA THR A 153 21.10 -0.17 18.89
C THR A 153 22.12 -1.16 18.34
N GLU A 154 21.65 -2.23 17.69
CA GLU A 154 22.48 -3.26 17.07
C GLU A 154 22.12 -3.40 15.58
N LEU A 155 23.13 -3.42 14.72
CA LEU A 155 22.93 -3.74 13.31
C LEU A 155 22.58 -5.22 13.18
N ASN A 156 21.48 -5.52 12.49
CA ASN A 156 21.13 -6.89 12.10
C ASN A 156 21.64 -7.14 10.67
N PRO A 157 22.76 -7.86 10.47
CA PRO A 157 23.32 -8.08 9.14
C PRO A 157 22.42 -8.97 8.26
N ALA A 158 21.48 -9.70 8.87
CA ALA A 158 20.51 -10.54 8.17
C ALA A 158 19.16 -9.83 7.94
N GLY A 159 19.01 -8.58 8.39
CA GLY A 159 17.79 -7.79 8.24
C GLY A 159 17.75 -7.01 6.92
N PRO A 160 16.56 -6.50 6.52
CA PRO A 160 16.47 -5.58 5.40
C PRO A 160 17.33 -4.33 5.63
N GLU A 161 17.98 -3.85 4.56
CA GLU A 161 18.80 -2.62 4.62
C GLU A 161 17.95 -1.42 5.04
N GLY A 162 18.54 -0.53 5.85
CA GLY A 162 17.87 0.65 6.39
C GLY A 162 17.17 0.41 7.73
N MET A 163 16.57 1.47 8.26
CA MET A 163 15.79 1.52 9.49
C MET A 163 14.28 1.41 9.25
N ILE A 164 13.80 1.72 8.04
CA ILE A 164 12.37 1.69 7.74
C ILE A 164 12.06 1.35 6.28
N SER A 165 10.95 0.65 6.11
CA SER A 165 10.26 0.52 4.84
C SER A 165 9.09 1.50 4.77
N VAL A 166 9.07 2.33 3.74
CA VAL A 166 8.04 3.34 3.48
C VAL A 166 7.35 3.00 2.17
N ALA A 167 6.05 2.83 2.18
CA ALA A 167 5.28 2.61 0.95
C ALA A 167 4.17 3.64 0.80
N ILE A 168 3.95 4.07 -0.44
CA ILE A 168 2.79 4.86 -0.82
C ILE A 168 1.94 4.03 -1.77
N SER A 169 0.68 3.87 -1.40
CA SER A 169 -0.33 3.28 -2.26
C SER A 169 -1.21 4.40 -2.81
N THR A 170 -1.50 4.37 -4.10
CA THR A 170 -2.42 5.32 -4.72
C THR A 170 -3.69 4.63 -5.20
N HIS A 171 -4.82 5.32 -5.12
CA HIS A 171 -6.11 4.77 -5.48
C HIS A 171 -6.83 5.68 -6.47
N TYR A 172 -6.95 5.24 -7.73
CA TYR A 172 -7.58 6.01 -8.80
C TYR A 172 -9.07 5.72 -8.84
N PHE A 173 -9.87 6.42 -8.02
CA PHE A 173 -11.33 6.23 -7.96
C PHE A 173 -12.10 6.89 -9.10
N PHE A 174 -11.50 7.86 -9.77
CA PHE A 174 -12.17 8.75 -10.72
C PHE A 174 -11.42 8.86 -12.04
N GLY A 175 -12.13 9.32 -13.07
CA GLY A 175 -11.59 9.53 -14.41
C GLY A 175 -11.19 8.23 -15.11
N GLU A 176 -10.52 8.35 -16.26
CA GLU A 176 -10.11 7.20 -17.07
C GLU A 176 -9.10 6.30 -16.38
N ALA A 177 -8.26 6.87 -15.50
CA ALA A 177 -7.23 6.14 -14.78
C ALA A 177 -7.78 5.06 -13.83
N ARG A 178 -9.08 5.04 -13.53
CA ARG A 178 -9.71 4.03 -12.67
C ARG A 178 -9.94 2.68 -13.37
N ARG A 179 -9.76 2.60 -14.68
CA ARG A 179 -10.16 1.44 -15.51
C ARG A 179 -8.99 0.89 -16.29
N THR A 180 -9.07 -0.41 -16.58
CA THR A 180 -8.23 -1.08 -17.57
C THR A 180 -9.12 -2.00 -18.40
N PRO A 181 -8.76 -2.29 -19.67
CA PRO A 181 -9.55 -3.21 -20.49
C PRO A 181 -9.78 -4.57 -19.81
N GLN A 182 -8.73 -5.14 -19.22
CA GLN A 182 -8.81 -6.43 -18.51
C GLN A 182 -9.69 -6.36 -17.24
N LEU A 183 -9.65 -5.25 -16.50
CA LEU A 183 -10.53 -5.08 -15.35
C LEU A 183 -12.00 -4.98 -15.80
N GLU A 184 -12.30 -4.22 -16.84
CA GLU A 184 -13.66 -4.12 -17.38
C GLU A 184 -14.16 -5.47 -17.89
N GLU A 185 -13.33 -6.24 -18.60
CA GLU A 185 -13.68 -7.57 -19.11
C GLU A 185 -14.04 -8.54 -17.98
N ILE A 186 -13.27 -8.58 -16.89
CA ILE A 186 -13.58 -9.43 -15.74
C ILE A 186 -14.86 -8.99 -15.04
N LEU A 187 -15.07 -7.68 -14.87
CA LEU A 187 -16.27 -7.16 -14.21
C LEU A 187 -17.56 -7.54 -14.95
N LEU A 188 -17.52 -7.64 -16.28
CA LEU A 188 -18.68 -8.07 -17.10
C LEU A 188 -19.05 -9.54 -16.90
N GLN A 189 -18.14 -10.37 -16.39
CA GLN A 189 -18.37 -11.79 -16.14
C GLN A 189 -18.94 -12.07 -14.75
N PHE A 190 -18.95 -11.07 -13.85
CA PHE A 190 -19.53 -11.23 -12.52
C PHE A 190 -21.05 -11.46 -12.63
N PRO A 191 -21.61 -12.38 -11.84
CA PRO A 191 -23.05 -12.61 -11.83
C PRO A 191 -23.79 -11.40 -11.26
N THR A 192 -25.05 -11.20 -11.69
CA THR A 192 -25.85 -10.00 -11.37
C THR A 192 -26.17 -9.82 -9.88
N TRP A 193 -26.04 -10.87 -9.07
CA TRP A 193 -26.22 -10.82 -7.62
C TRP A 193 -24.95 -10.39 -6.88
N ALA A 194 -23.78 -10.40 -7.53
CA ALA A 194 -22.53 -9.97 -6.93
C ALA A 194 -22.37 -8.44 -7.04
N PHE A 195 -21.70 -7.85 -6.06
CA PHE A 195 -21.39 -6.42 -6.04
C PHE A 195 -19.86 -6.20 -6.08
N PRO A 196 -19.25 -6.21 -7.28
CA PRO A 196 -17.83 -5.91 -7.40
C PRO A 196 -17.60 -4.40 -7.24
N SER A 197 -16.70 -4.03 -6.33
CA SER A 197 -16.19 -2.66 -6.17
C SER A 197 -14.72 -2.64 -6.59
N SER A 198 -14.38 -1.82 -7.57
CA SER A 198 -13.07 -1.85 -8.22
C SER A 198 -12.56 -0.49 -8.66
N TRP A 199 -11.24 -0.37 -8.65
CA TRP A 199 -10.47 0.78 -9.12
C TRP A 199 -9.03 0.32 -9.38
N VAL A 200 -8.26 1.12 -10.13
CA VAL A 200 -6.83 0.92 -10.33
C VAL A 200 -6.07 1.48 -9.12
N SER A 201 -5.00 0.80 -8.72
CA SER A 201 -4.09 1.28 -7.67
C SER A 201 -2.63 1.05 -8.05
N THR A 202 -1.72 1.87 -7.51
CA THR A 202 -0.27 1.58 -7.52
C THR A 202 0.24 1.39 -6.09
N TYR A 203 1.36 0.71 -5.94
CA TYR A 203 2.07 0.53 -4.68
C TYR A 203 3.56 0.74 -4.95
N ASP A 204 4.13 1.78 -4.33
CA ASP A 204 5.52 2.17 -4.51
C ASP A 204 6.20 2.15 -3.13
N MET A 205 7.26 1.34 -2.99
CA MET A 205 7.96 1.10 -1.72
C MET A 205 9.43 1.44 -1.81
N TYR A 206 9.93 2.03 -0.73
CA TYR A 206 11.30 2.52 -0.55
C TYR A 206 11.85 2.05 0.80
N ARG A 207 13.16 1.81 0.88
CA ARG A 207 13.89 1.50 2.11
C ARG A 207 14.87 2.62 2.45
N TYR A 208 14.88 3.07 3.71
CA TYR A 208 15.66 4.22 4.20
C TYR A 208 16.38 3.96 5.51
#